data_AF-A0A1Q3BQ54-F1
#
_entry.id   AF-A0A1Q3BQ54-F1
#
_cell.length_a   1.000
_cell.length_b   1.000
_cell.length_c   1.000
_cell.angle_alpha   90.00
_cell.angle_beta   90.00
_cell.angle_gamma   90.00
#
_symmetry.space_group_name_H-M   'P 1'
#
loop_
_entity.id
_entity.type
_entity.pdbx_description
1 polymer ?
#
loop_
_entity_poly.entity_id
_entity_poly.type
_entity_poly.pdbx_seq_one_letter_code
_entity_poly.pdbx_strand_id
1 'polypeptide(L)'
;DEESSKREEPTCYECKKPGHLKTECPNLKKKEQFKKKNEYSKKKKAMVATSDSDPSSSEEESDEEVAHIAYMAIENEEEDEVNFYFDELQNAYEKLYVEYENVCLKNKTLKKNAISMSKEIENVKKENSKYINEIDSLQKENEKLKIEIDALKKSFSIFSNSSAKLDNLLGLQRCVFDKAGLGYEEMKNVKHFKNFFVKKVEHKIVCNYCGRIGHISTSCLLK
;
A
#
# COMPACT_ATOMS: atom_id res chain seq x y z
N ASP A 1 6.01 -39.84 33.32
CA ASP A 1 6.52 -40.44 32.07
C ASP A 1 5.53 -40.23 30.95
N GLU A 2 5.91 -39.37 30.01
CA GLU A 2 5.13 -38.97 28.82
C GLU A 2 5.17 -40.09 27.78
N GLU A 3 4.00 -40.63 27.42
CA GLU A 3 3.88 -41.62 26.35
C GLU A 3 3.48 -40.91 25.04
N SER A 4 4.48 -40.68 24.18
CA SER A 4 4.33 -40.04 22.86
C SER A 4 3.60 -40.97 21.89
N SER A 5 2.36 -40.64 21.55
CA SER A 5 1.60 -41.25 20.46
C SER A 5 2.22 -40.92 19.09
N LYS A 6 2.84 -41.93 18.46
CA LYS A 6 3.31 -41.84 17.08
C LYS A 6 2.09 -41.74 16.16
N ARG A 7 1.87 -40.59 15.54
CA ARG A 7 0.87 -40.43 14.48
C ARG A 7 1.44 -41.06 13.21
N GLU A 8 0.76 -42.07 12.67
CA GLU A 8 1.12 -42.67 11.39
C GLU A 8 0.92 -41.64 10.27
N GLU A 9 1.97 -41.39 9.48
CA GLU A 9 1.88 -40.47 8.35
C GLU A 9 1.02 -41.07 7.22
N PRO A 10 0.16 -40.27 6.57
CA PRO A 10 -0.69 -40.76 5.48
C PRO A 10 0.15 -41.26 4.30
N THR A 11 -0.17 -42.45 3.79
CA THR A 11 0.47 -43.05 2.62
C THR A 11 -0.35 -42.83 1.36
N CYS A 12 0.29 -42.38 0.28
CA CYS A 12 -0.37 -42.12 -0.99
C CYS A 12 -0.77 -43.43 -1.70
N TYR A 13 -2.06 -43.61 -1.99
CA TYR A 13 -2.58 -44.81 -2.65
C TYR A 13 -2.08 -45.03 -4.10
N GLU A 14 -1.64 -43.98 -4.80
CA GLU A 14 -1.17 -44.09 -6.19
C GLU A 14 0.33 -44.45 -6.30
N CYS A 15 1.17 -43.95 -5.40
CA CYS A 15 2.62 -44.18 -5.44
C CYS A 15 3.17 -45.00 -4.27
N LYS A 16 2.31 -45.34 -3.30
CA LYS A 16 2.62 -46.10 -2.09
C LYS A 16 3.75 -45.51 -1.23
N LYS A 17 3.96 -44.19 -1.29
CA LYS A 17 4.94 -43.46 -0.45
C LYS A 17 4.26 -42.69 0.68
N PRO A 18 4.83 -42.66 1.90
CA PRO A 18 4.31 -41.87 3.01
C PRO A 18 4.48 -40.35 2.77
N GLY A 19 3.76 -39.55 3.55
CA GLY A 19 3.94 -38.09 3.65
C GLY A 19 3.06 -37.23 2.72
N HIS A 20 2.15 -37.82 1.94
CA HIS A 20 1.19 -37.07 1.12
C HIS A 20 -0.05 -37.89 0.75
N LEU A 21 -1.16 -37.22 0.46
CA LEU A 21 -2.39 -37.83 -0.05
C LEU A 21 -2.41 -37.89 -1.58
N LYS A 22 -3.31 -38.70 -2.15
CA LYS A 22 -3.44 -38.90 -3.60
C LYS A 22 -3.48 -37.58 -4.39
N THR A 23 -4.16 -36.57 -3.87
CA THR A 23 -4.31 -35.23 -4.48
C THR A 23 -3.00 -34.49 -4.70
N GLU A 24 -1.96 -34.79 -3.91
CA GLU A 24 -0.67 -34.11 -3.93
C GLU A 24 0.43 -34.93 -4.60
N CYS A 25 0.07 -36.10 -5.16
CA CYS A 25 1.05 -37.02 -5.73
C CYS A 25 1.76 -36.41 -6.95
N PRO A 26 3.09 -36.28 -6.93
CA PRO A 26 3.85 -35.76 -8.08
C PRO A 26 3.67 -36.59 -9.36
N ASN A 27 3.38 -37.89 -9.21
CA ASN A 27 3.17 -38.80 -10.34
C ASN A 27 1.81 -38.61 -11.02
N LEU A 28 0.79 -38.09 -10.34
CA LEU A 28 -0.51 -37.75 -10.95
C LEU A 28 -0.37 -36.55 -11.90
N LYS A 29 0.39 -35.52 -11.50
CA LYS A 29 0.67 -34.35 -12.36
C LYS A 29 1.40 -34.71 -13.65
N LYS A 30 2.24 -35.75 -13.64
CA LYS A 30 2.92 -36.23 -14.86
C LYS A 30 1.95 -36.93 -15.83
N LYS A 31 1.01 -37.76 -15.34
CA LYS A 31 0.02 -38.47 -16.19
C LYS A 31 -0.95 -37.51 -16.91
N GLU A 32 -1.36 -36.41 -16.27
CA GLU A 32 -2.25 -35.41 -16.91
C GLU A 32 -1.57 -34.64 -18.06
N GLN A 33 -0.26 -34.39 -17.96
CA GLN A 33 0.49 -33.65 -18.99
C GLN A 33 0.66 -34.45 -20.29
N PHE A 34 0.75 -35.78 -20.21
CA PHE A 34 0.82 -36.64 -21.41
C PHE A 34 -0.52 -36.72 -22.14
N LYS A 35 -1.66 -36.71 -21.43
CA LYS A 35 -3.00 -36.75 -22.07
C LYS A 35 -3.32 -35.46 -22.84
N LYS A 36 -2.93 -34.29 -22.32
CA LYS A 36 -3.20 -32.99 -22.97
C LYS A 36 -2.50 -32.80 -24.33
N LYS A 37 -1.40 -33.50 -24.61
CA LYS A 37 -0.68 -33.39 -25.89
C LYS A 37 -1.32 -34.20 -27.03
N ASN A 38 -2.10 -35.24 -26.71
CA ASN A 38 -2.72 -36.10 -27.72
C ASN A 38 -4.11 -35.64 -28.19
N GLU A 39 -4.69 -34.63 -27.53
CA GLU A 39 -6.09 -34.22 -27.77
C GLU A 39 -6.25 -33.12 -28.85
N TYR A 40 -5.16 -32.52 -29.33
CA TYR A 40 -5.22 -31.37 -30.25
C TYR A 40 -5.21 -31.72 -31.76
N SER A 41 -5.14 -33.00 -32.13
CA SER A 41 -4.90 -33.41 -33.53
C SER A 41 -6.03 -34.20 -34.22
N LYS A 42 -7.18 -34.42 -33.60
CA LYS A 42 -8.34 -35.04 -34.29
C LYS A 42 -9.66 -34.40 -33.88
N LYS A 43 -10.14 -33.42 -34.65
CA LYS A 43 -11.56 -33.03 -34.70
C LYS A 43 -11.88 -32.24 -35.97
N LYS A 44 -12.16 -32.96 -37.06
CA LYS A 44 -13.18 -32.63 -38.08
C LYS A 44 -13.62 -33.91 -38.77
N LYS A 45 -14.84 -34.36 -38.50
CA LYS A 45 -15.75 -35.04 -39.45
C LYS A 45 -17.14 -35.12 -38.80
N ALA A 46 -18.12 -34.58 -39.51
CA ALA A 46 -19.53 -34.51 -39.13
C ALA A 46 -20.22 -35.85 -39.42
N MET A 47 -21.27 -36.16 -38.65
CA MET A 47 -22.12 -37.34 -38.85
C MET A 47 -23.07 -37.12 -40.03
N VAL A 48 -23.10 -38.08 -40.96
CA VAL A 48 -24.13 -38.23 -41.99
C VAL A 48 -24.71 -39.63 -41.82
N ALA A 49 -26.03 -39.71 -41.72
CA ALA A 49 -26.78 -40.96 -41.70
C ALA A 49 -27.38 -41.20 -43.08
N THR A 50 -27.12 -42.38 -43.68
CA THR A 50 -27.95 -42.96 -44.74
C THR A 50 -27.87 -44.48 -44.69
N SER A 51 -29.03 -45.10 -44.50
CA SER A 51 -29.38 -46.49 -44.82
C SER A 51 -29.24 -46.78 -46.32
N ASP A 52 -28.60 -47.89 -46.73
CA ASP A 52 -29.16 -48.95 -47.61
C ASP A 52 -28.12 -50.04 -48.01
N SER A 53 -28.59 -51.30 -48.02
CA SER A 53 -28.24 -52.48 -48.86
C SER A 53 -26.84 -53.14 -48.94
N ASP A 54 -26.88 -54.43 -48.54
CA ASP A 54 -26.14 -55.67 -48.90
C ASP A 54 -24.69 -56.00 -48.44
N PRO A 55 -24.43 -57.29 -48.10
CA PRO A 55 -23.22 -57.73 -47.40
C PRO A 55 -22.12 -58.13 -48.39
N SER A 56 -20.94 -57.54 -48.25
CA SER A 56 -19.72 -58.07 -48.86
C SER A 56 -18.60 -58.11 -47.84
N SER A 57 -18.13 -59.34 -47.62
CA SER A 57 -17.06 -59.72 -46.72
C SER A 57 -15.73 -59.06 -47.12
N SER A 58 -15.02 -58.52 -46.13
CA SER A 58 -13.57 -58.69 -46.06
C SER A 58 -13.11 -58.51 -44.61
N GLU A 59 -12.60 -59.61 -44.06
CA GLU A 59 -11.80 -59.70 -42.84
C GLU A 59 -10.67 -58.66 -42.85
N GLU A 60 -10.36 -58.04 -41.70
CA GLU A 60 -9.01 -57.99 -41.12
C GLU A 60 -9.11 -57.59 -39.63
N GLU A 61 -8.46 -58.41 -38.81
CA GLU A 61 -8.37 -58.36 -37.35
C GLU A 61 -7.70 -57.06 -36.87
N SER A 62 -8.22 -56.46 -35.79
CA SER A 62 -7.44 -56.32 -34.55
C SER A 62 -8.21 -55.50 -33.52
N ASP A 63 -8.35 -56.10 -32.34
CA ASP A 63 -8.77 -55.54 -31.05
C ASP A 63 -10.26 -55.16 -30.92
N GLU A 64 -11.11 -56.20 -30.94
CA GLU A 64 -12.40 -56.21 -30.25
C GLU A 64 -12.23 -55.91 -28.75
N GLU A 65 -12.26 -54.64 -28.36
CA GLU A 65 -12.76 -54.26 -27.03
C GLU A 65 -14.29 -54.35 -27.07
N VAL A 66 -14.81 -55.58 -27.09
CA VAL A 66 -16.23 -55.84 -26.77
C VAL A 66 -16.43 -55.39 -25.33
N ALA A 67 -17.06 -54.24 -25.15
CA ALA A 67 -17.61 -53.85 -23.86
C ALA A 67 -18.63 -54.92 -23.47
N HIS A 68 -18.22 -55.87 -22.64
CA HIS A 68 -19.13 -56.77 -21.95
C HIS A 68 -20.04 -55.92 -21.04
N ILE A 69 -21.12 -55.39 -21.60
CA ILE A 69 -22.29 -55.01 -20.82
C ILE A 69 -22.81 -56.33 -20.28
N ALA A 70 -22.45 -56.63 -19.03
CA ALA A 70 -22.94 -57.79 -18.31
C ALA A 70 -24.46 -57.68 -18.20
N TYR A 71 -25.18 -58.37 -19.08
CA TYR A 71 -26.58 -58.68 -18.88
C TYR A 71 -26.64 -59.70 -17.74
N MET A 72 -26.91 -59.22 -16.53
CA MET A 72 -27.39 -60.10 -15.46
C MET A 72 -28.77 -60.59 -15.90
N ALA A 73 -28.90 -61.89 -16.15
CA ALA A 73 -30.20 -62.51 -16.36
C ALA A 73 -31.01 -62.28 -15.07
N ILE A 74 -32.10 -61.52 -15.18
CA ILE A 74 -33.02 -61.34 -14.08
C ILE A 74 -33.90 -62.60 -14.08
N GLU A 75 -33.68 -63.47 -13.10
CA GLU A 75 -34.66 -64.48 -12.74
C GLU A 75 -35.86 -63.75 -12.15
N ASN A 76 -37.06 -64.01 -12.70
CA ASN A 76 -38.32 -63.39 -12.31
C ASN A 76 -38.65 -63.67 -10.83
N GLU A 77 -38.12 -62.85 -9.92
CA GLU A 77 -38.68 -62.65 -8.59
C GLU A 77 -39.48 -61.36 -8.65
N GLU A 78 -40.80 -61.52 -8.87
CA GLU A 78 -41.86 -60.50 -8.79
C GLU A 78 -41.32 -59.06 -8.78
N GLU A 79 -40.89 -58.59 -9.96
CA GLU A 79 -40.61 -57.19 -10.14
C GLU A 79 -41.93 -56.46 -9.95
N ASP A 80 -42.04 -55.66 -8.89
CA ASP A 80 -42.99 -54.56 -8.80
C ASP A 80 -42.66 -53.60 -9.96
N GLU A 81 -43.11 -53.97 -11.16
CA GLU A 81 -42.91 -53.24 -12.40
C GLU A 81 -43.75 -51.95 -12.26
N VAL A 82 -43.11 -50.89 -11.77
CA VAL A 82 -43.75 -49.57 -11.63
C VAL A 82 -44.03 -49.04 -13.02
N ASN A 83 -45.21 -49.38 -13.51
CA ASN A 83 -45.70 -49.08 -14.83
C ASN A 83 -46.12 -47.60 -14.86
N PHE A 84 -45.15 -46.68 -14.97
CA PHE A 84 -45.45 -45.29 -15.24
C PHE A 84 -46.25 -45.22 -16.55
N TYR A 85 -47.48 -44.72 -16.47
CA TYR A 85 -48.27 -44.48 -17.67
C TYR A 85 -47.52 -43.45 -18.54
N PHE A 86 -47.32 -43.77 -19.82
CA PHE A 86 -46.48 -43.00 -20.75
C PHE A 86 -46.75 -41.48 -20.72
N ASP A 87 -48.00 -41.08 -20.52
CA ASP A 87 -48.40 -39.66 -20.42
C ASP A 87 -47.80 -38.95 -19.18
N GLU A 88 -47.63 -39.64 -18.05
CA GLU A 88 -47.02 -39.06 -16.86
C GLU A 88 -45.54 -38.74 -17.09
N LEU A 89 -44.82 -39.64 -17.78
CA LEU A 89 -43.43 -39.46 -18.15
C LEU A 89 -43.27 -38.29 -19.13
N GLN A 90 -44.14 -38.21 -20.14
CA GLN A 90 -44.11 -37.13 -21.12
C GLN A 90 -44.36 -35.77 -20.47
N ASN A 91 -45.34 -35.68 -19.56
CA ASN A 91 -45.64 -34.45 -18.83
C ASN A 91 -44.48 -34.04 -17.90
N ALA A 92 -43.80 -34.99 -17.26
CA ALA A 92 -42.61 -34.73 -16.46
C ALA A 92 -41.44 -34.20 -17.32
N TYR A 93 -41.22 -34.77 -18.50
CA TYR A 93 -40.19 -34.32 -19.45
C TYR A 93 -40.45 -32.89 -19.94
N GLU A 94 -41.69 -32.56 -20.28
CA GLU A 94 -42.05 -31.24 -20.79
C GLU A 94 -41.87 -30.15 -19.72
N LYS A 95 -42.25 -30.42 -18.46
CA LYS A 95 -41.95 -29.54 -17.32
C LYS A 95 -40.45 -29.32 -17.15
N LEU A 96 -39.66 -30.39 -17.21
CA LEU A 96 -38.21 -30.33 -17.10
C LEU A 96 -37.60 -29.51 -18.25
N TYR A 97 -38.12 -29.63 -19.46
CA TYR A 97 -37.66 -28.88 -20.62
C TYR A 97 -37.91 -27.37 -20.46
N VAL A 98 -39.10 -26.98 -20.01
CA VAL A 98 -39.43 -25.57 -19.71
C VAL A 98 -38.51 -25.00 -18.62
N GLU A 99 -38.22 -25.77 -17.57
CA GLU A 99 -37.27 -25.36 -16.54
C GLU A 99 -35.85 -25.19 -17.11
N TYR A 100 -35.41 -26.11 -17.98
CA TYR A 100 -34.13 -26.02 -18.67
C TYR A 100 -34.02 -24.75 -19.51
N GLU A 101 -35.02 -24.42 -20.33
CA GLU A 101 -35.03 -23.19 -21.13
C GLU A 101 -34.94 -21.94 -20.24
N ASN A 102 -35.70 -21.91 -19.15
CA ASN A 102 -35.66 -20.82 -18.17
C ASN A 102 -34.27 -20.65 -17.56
N VAL A 103 -33.60 -21.75 -17.21
CA VAL A 103 -32.21 -21.74 -16.71
C VAL A 103 -31.25 -21.23 -17.80
N CYS A 104 -31.42 -21.63 -19.06
CA CYS A 104 -30.61 -21.13 -20.16
C CYS A 104 -30.76 -19.61 -20.35
N LEU A 105 -31.97 -19.08 -20.26
CA LEU A 105 -32.23 -17.64 -20.33
C LEU A 105 -31.56 -16.89 -19.18
N LYS A 106 -31.70 -17.38 -17.95
CA LYS A 106 -31.01 -16.83 -16.76
C LYS A 106 -29.49 -16.86 -16.92
N ASN A 107 -28.93 -17.92 -17.51
CA ASN A 107 -27.48 -18.00 -17.72
C ASN A 107 -27.01 -16.97 -18.76
N LYS A 108 -27.79 -16.73 -19.83
CA LYS A 108 -27.50 -15.67 -20.81
C LYS A 108 -27.50 -14.28 -20.17
N THR A 109 -28.44 -13.98 -19.28
CA THR A 109 -28.48 -12.68 -18.58
C THR A 109 -27.31 -12.54 -17.60
N LEU A 110 -27.01 -13.58 -16.82
CA LEU A 110 -25.85 -13.59 -15.91
C LEU A 110 -24.52 -13.37 -16.66
N LYS A 111 -24.33 -13.99 -17.83
CA LYS A 111 -23.15 -13.75 -18.67
C LYS A 111 -23.02 -12.29 -19.10
N LYS A 112 -24.12 -11.65 -19.50
CA LYS A 112 -24.13 -10.22 -19.86
C LYS A 112 -23.76 -9.35 -18.65
N ASN A 113 -24.35 -9.62 -17.49
CA ASN A 113 -24.07 -8.89 -16.26
C ASN A 113 -22.61 -9.06 -15.82
N ALA A 114 -22.06 -10.27 -15.90
CA ALA A 114 -20.66 -10.54 -15.58
C ALA A 114 -19.69 -9.75 -16.48
N ILE A 115 -19.98 -9.64 -17.78
CA ILE A 115 -19.20 -8.82 -18.71
C ILE A 115 -19.32 -7.33 -18.36
N SER A 116 -20.52 -6.84 -18.04
CA SER A 116 -20.74 -5.45 -17.63
C SER A 116 -19.94 -5.10 -16.38
N MET A 117 -20.09 -5.91 -15.32
CA MET A 117 -19.36 -5.73 -14.07
C MET A 117 -17.84 -5.78 -14.27
N SER A 118 -17.35 -6.67 -15.13
CA SER A 118 -15.91 -6.75 -15.43
C SER A 118 -15.38 -5.44 -16.03
N LYS A 119 -16.15 -4.77 -16.90
CA LYS A 119 -15.79 -3.47 -17.47
C LYS A 119 -15.79 -2.36 -16.43
N GLU A 120 -16.79 -2.35 -15.54
CA GLU A 120 -16.86 -1.40 -14.43
C GLU A 120 -15.66 -1.53 -13.49
N ILE A 121 -15.27 -2.76 -13.14
CA ILE A 121 -14.07 -3.04 -12.35
C ILE A 121 -12.81 -2.50 -13.05
N GLU A 122 -12.68 -2.69 -14.36
CA GLU A 122 -11.54 -2.17 -15.11
C GLU A 122 -11.48 -0.64 -15.11
N ASN A 123 -12.61 0.04 -15.23
CA ASN A 123 -12.71 1.50 -15.16
C ASN A 123 -12.33 2.02 -13.77
N VAL A 124 -12.91 1.45 -12.71
CA VAL A 124 -12.57 1.81 -11.33
C VAL A 124 -11.09 1.58 -11.05
N LYS A 125 -10.50 0.50 -11.58
CA LYS A 125 -9.07 0.23 -11.45
C LYS A 125 -8.20 1.32 -12.12
N LYS A 126 -8.61 1.82 -13.28
CA LYS A 126 -7.93 2.94 -13.96
C LYS A 126 -8.04 4.23 -13.16
N GLU A 127 -9.20 4.52 -12.56
CA GLU A 127 -9.34 5.70 -11.69
C GLU A 127 -8.49 5.58 -10.42
N ASN A 128 -8.51 4.43 -9.76
CA ASN A 128 -7.65 4.16 -8.60
C ASN A 128 -6.17 4.35 -8.93
N SER A 129 -5.71 3.94 -10.13
CA SER A 129 -4.32 4.18 -10.53
C SER A 129 -3.98 5.67 -10.67
N LYS A 130 -4.93 6.52 -11.08
CA LYS A 130 -4.72 7.98 -11.15
C LYS A 130 -4.57 8.57 -9.76
N TYR A 131 -5.48 8.21 -8.84
CA TYR A 131 -5.43 8.69 -7.46
C TYR A 131 -4.16 8.24 -6.73
N ILE A 132 -3.70 7.00 -6.96
CA ILE A 132 -2.42 6.52 -6.39
C ILE A 132 -1.25 7.39 -6.88
N ASN A 133 -1.18 7.70 -8.18
CA ASN A 133 -0.11 8.55 -8.71
C ASN A 133 -0.15 9.98 -8.15
N GLU A 134 -1.34 10.52 -7.94
CA GLU A 134 -1.52 11.85 -7.35
C GLU A 134 -1.08 11.87 -5.87
N ILE A 135 -1.44 10.84 -5.11
CA ILE A 135 -0.99 10.66 -3.72
C ILE A 135 0.54 10.59 -3.66
N ASP A 136 1.17 9.81 -4.54
CA ASP A 136 2.64 9.69 -4.60
C ASP A 136 3.31 11.04 -4.91
N SER A 137 2.72 11.85 -5.79
CA SER A 137 3.22 13.20 -6.10
C SER A 137 3.13 14.12 -4.88
N LEU A 138 1.97 14.15 -4.22
CA LEU A 138 1.72 14.96 -3.03
C LEU A 138 2.61 14.54 -1.85
N GLN A 139 2.87 13.24 -1.69
CA GLN A 139 3.78 12.74 -0.67
C GLN A 139 5.21 13.27 -0.87
N LYS A 140 5.72 13.22 -2.11
CA LYS A 140 7.05 13.76 -2.45
C LYS A 140 7.14 15.26 -2.20
N GLU A 141 6.08 16.01 -2.51
CA GLU A 141 6.04 17.45 -2.23
C GLU A 141 6.03 17.74 -0.72
N ASN A 142 5.24 17.01 0.06
CA ASN A 142 5.22 17.12 1.51
C ASN A 142 6.57 16.81 2.15
N GLU A 143 7.30 15.80 1.65
CA GLU A 143 8.66 15.51 2.09
C GLU A 143 9.62 16.68 1.83
N LYS A 144 9.57 17.29 0.64
CA LYS A 144 10.36 18.48 0.31
C LYS A 144 10.04 19.66 1.23
N LEU A 145 8.76 19.97 1.40
CA LEU A 145 8.31 21.04 2.28
C LEU A 145 8.75 20.82 3.73
N LYS A 146 8.75 19.58 4.21
CA LYS A 146 9.25 19.24 5.54
C LYS A 146 10.75 19.56 5.70
N ILE A 147 11.56 19.23 4.70
CA ILE A 147 12.99 19.54 4.67
C ILE A 147 13.20 21.07 4.67
N GLU A 148 12.45 21.81 3.87
CA GLU A 148 12.52 23.28 3.81
C GLU A 148 12.13 23.92 5.15
N ILE A 149 11.06 23.43 5.80
CA ILE A 149 10.64 23.90 7.12
C ILE A 149 11.75 23.66 8.15
N ASP A 150 12.39 22.49 8.16
CA ASP A 150 13.48 22.19 9.09
C ASP A 150 14.70 23.10 8.86
N ALA A 151 15.03 23.37 7.59
CA ALA A 151 16.09 24.31 7.23
C ALA A 151 15.77 25.74 7.67
N LEU A 152 14.55 26.21 7.41
CA LEU A 152 14.06 27.54 7.82
C LEU A 152 14.06 27.67 9.34
N LYS A 153 13.58 26.67 10.07
CA LYS A 153 13.56 26.65 11.54
C LYS A 153 14.96 26.77 12.12
N LYS A 154 15.95 26.10 11.52
CA LYS A 154 17.36 26.23 11.89
C LYS A 154 17.87 27.65 11.66
N SER A 155 17.58 28.23 10.49
CA SER A 155 17.98 29.61 10.17
C SER A 155 17.33 30.64 11.12
N PHE A 156 16.05 30.46 11.44
CA PHE A 156 15.30 31.30 12.37
C PHE A 156 15.86 31.22 13.78
N SER A 157 16.25 30.03 14.24
CA SER A 157 16.86 29.86 15.57
C SER A 157 18.19 30.63 15.68
N ILE A 158 19.02 30.60 14.62
CA ILE A 158 20.26 31.38 14.56
C ILE A 158 19.94 32.88 14.57
N PHE A 159 19.00 33.32 13.74
CA PHE A 159 18.56 34.72 13.66
C PHE A 159 18.03 35.24 15.00
N SER A 160 17.17 34.47 15.66
CA SER A 160 16.62 34.81 16.97
C SER A 160 17.72 34.97 18.03
N ASN A 161 18.71 34.07 18.02
CA ASN A 161 19.86 34.17 18.93
C ASN A 161 20.71 35.42 18.66
N SER A 162 20.91 35.79 17.39
CA SER A 162 21.62 37.04 17.06
C SER A 162 20.81 38.29 17.43
N SER A 163 19.49 38.28 17.24
CA SER A 163 18.61 39.39 17.61
C SER A 163 18.68 39.65 19.11
N ALA A 164 18.53 38.61 19.93
CA ALA A 164 18.62 38.75 21.39
C ALA A 164 19.96 39.32 21.86
N LYS A 165 21.07 38.95 21.21
CA LYS A 165 22.40 39.53 21.51
C LYS A 165 22.46 41.01 21.13
N LEU A 166 21.91 41.39 19.99
CA LEU A 166 21.85 42.78 19.54
C LEU A 166 20.97 43.62 20.47
N ASP A 167 19.80 43.11 20.85
CA ASP A 167 18.87 43.78 21.77
C ASP A 167 19.53 44.03 23.13
N ASN A 168 20.27 43.04 23.65
CA ASN A 168 21.05 43.19 24.88
C ASN A 168 22.13 44.28 24.75
N LEU A 169 22.85 44.34 23.62
CA LEU A 169 23.86 45.37 23.37
C LEU A 169 23.23 46.77 23.30
N LEU A 170 22.14 46.92 22.54
CA LEU A 170 21.42 48.19 22.41
C LEU A 170 20.80 48.63 23.75
N GLY A 171 20.29 47.69 24.53
CA GLY A 171 19.77 47.93 25.88
C GLY A 171 20.83 48.49 26.82
N LEU A 172 22.08 48.03 26.72
CA LEU A 172 23.21 48.57 27.49
C LEU A 172 23.68 49.94 26.99
N GLN A 173 23.51 50.24 25.69
CA GLN A 173 23.95 51.49 25.08
C GLN A 173 22.96 52.65 25.23
N ARG A 174 21.69 52.37 25.59
CA ARG A 174 20.70 53.41 25.93
C ARG A 174 21.09 54.12 27.23
N CYS A 175 21.78 55.25 27.12
CA CYS A 175 21.96 56.18 28.24
C CYS A 175 20.60 56.72 28.69
N VAL A 176 20.41 56.94 30.00
CA VAL A 176 19.16 57.40 30.64
C VAL A 176 18.66 58.77 30.10
N PHE A 177 19.45 59.43 29.26
CA PHE A 177 19.18 60.76 28.72
C PHE A 177 18.70 60.76 27.25
N ASP A 178 18.83 59.65 26.50
CA ASP A 178 18.39 59.59 25.10
C ASP A 178 16.90 59.24 25.02
N LYS A 179 16.07 60.28 25.12
CA LYS A 179 14.59 60.22 25.05
C LYS A 179 14.07 60.23 23.60
N ALA A 180 14.61 59.40 22.71
CA ALA A 180 14.06 59.28 21.35
C ALA A 180 14.37 57.91 20.72
N GLY A 181 13.41 57.38 19.96
CA GLY A 181 13.58 56.18 19.15
C GLY A 181 12.39 55.22 19.18
N LEU A 182 12.34 54.31 18.21
CA LEU A 182 11.36 53.22 18.16
C LEU A 182 11.54 52.29 19.38
N GLY A 183 10.45 52.03 20.10
CA GLY A 183 10.46 51.24 21.35
C GLY A 183 10.91 52.01 22.60
N TYR A 184 10.74 53.34 22.64
CA TYR A 184 10.86 54.12 23.87
C TYR A 184 9.54 54.06 24.66
N GLU A 185 9.57 53.45 25.84
CA GLU A 185 8.52 53.59 26.85
C GLU A 185 8.96 54.60 27.92
N GLU A 186 8.15 55.64 28.12
CA GLU A 186 8.44 56.69 29.08
C GLU A 186 8.33 56.13 30.52
N MET A 187 9.49 55.85 31.13
CA MET A 187 9.56 55.38 32.51
C MET A 187 9.16 56.50 33.48
N LYS A 188 7.96 56.40 34.07
CA LYS A 188 7.37 57.42 34.97
C LYS A 188 8.13 57.65 36.30
N ASN A 189 9.07 56.78 36.68
CA ASN A 189 9.66 56.74 38.03
C ASN A 189 11.21 56.79 38.08
N VAL A 190 11.89 57.31 37.06
CA VAL A 190 13.36 57.37 37.11
C VAL A 190 13.81 58.51 38.02
N LYS A 191 14.37 58.18 39.20
CA LYS A 191 15.07 59.16 40.05
C LYS A 191 16.26 59.72 39.28
N HIS A 192 16.15 60.97 38.86
CA HIS A 192 17.25 61.69 38.24
C HIS A 192 18.28 61.98 39.33
N PHE A 193 19.36 61.21 39.37
CA PHE A 193 20.52 61.59 40.16
C PHE A 193 21.13 62.82 39.49
N LYS A 194 21.15 63.96 40.20
CA LYS A 194 21.96 65.10 39.80
C LYS A 194 23.41 64.62 39.84
N ASN A 195 24.02 64.42 38.68
CA ASN A 195 25.46 64.26 38.59
C ASN A 195 26.07 65.55 39.17
N PHE A 196 26.61 65.45 40.38
CA PHE A 196 27.46 66.50 40.93
C PHE A 196 28.76 66.45 40.14
N PHE A 197 28.89 67.31 39.12
CA PHE A 197 30.19 67.59 38.54
C PHE A 197 31.06 68.17 39.68
N VAL A 198 31.97 67.36 40.21
CA VAL A 198 33.04 67.87 41.07
C VAL A 198 33.85 68.78 40.17
N LYS A 199 33.78 70.11 40.40
CA LYS A 199 34.66 71.06 39.71
C LYS A 199 36.09 70.57 39.86
N LYS A 200 36.82 70.47 38.75
CA LYS A 200 38.26 70.18 38.74
C LYS A 200 38.93 71.06 39.80
N VAL A 201 39.52 70.45 40.82
CA VAL A 201 40.37 71.18 41.77
C VAL A 201 41.62 71.54 40.98
N GLU A 202 41.67 72.77 40.47
CA GLU A 202 42.88 73.29 39.86
C GLU A 202 43.95 73.38 40.95
N HIS A 203 44.95 72.51 40.87
CA HIS A 203 46.15 72.62 41.70
C HIS A 203 46.83 73.94 41.32
N LYS A 204 46.66 74.97 42.15
CA LYS A 204 47.37 76.24 42.01
C LYS A 204 48.85 75.98 42.21
N ILE A 205 49.61 75.96 41.11
CA ILE A 205 51.07 75.81 41.18
C ILE A 205 51.63 77.09 41.78
N VAL A 206 52.16 77.01 43.00
CA VAL A 206 52.79 78.14 43.72
C VAL A 206 54.31 78.01 43.60
N CYS A 207 55.00 79.11 43.28
CA CYS A 207 56.45 79.15 43.23
C CYS A 207 57.05 79.20 44.65
N ASN A 208 57.95 78.27 44.98
CA ASN A 208 58.59 78.23 46.31
C ASN A 208 59.60 79.37 46.54
N TYR A 209 59.98 80.10 45.49
CA TYR A 209 60.94 81.22 45.61
C TYR A 209 60.25 82.57 45.87
N CYS A 210 59.20 82.90 45.12
CA CYS A 210 58.51 84.20 45.23
C CYS A 210 57.08 84.12 45.80
N GLY A 211 56.56 82.92 46.07
CA GLY A 211 55.21 82.71 46.61
C GLY A 211 54.06 83.03 45.65
N ARG A 212 54.33 83.39 44.39
CA ARG A 212 53.28 83.69 43.40
C ARG A 212 52.77 82.42 42.71
N ILE A 213 51.48 82.41 42.39
CA ILE A 213 50.81 81.33 41.67
C ILE A 213 51.10 81.44 40.16
N GLY A 214 51.21 80.31 39.45
CA GLY A 214 51.24 80.23 37.99
C GLY A 214 52.57 79.75 37.39
N HIS A 215 53.61 79.53 38.20
CA HIS A 215 54.90 79.00 37.73
C HIS A 215 55.63 78.23 38.84
N ILE A 216 56.57 77.37 38.45
CA ILE A 216 57.46 76.64 39.36
C ILE A 216 58.77 77.42 39.59
N SER A 217 59.50 77.12 40.66
CA SER A 217 60.72 77.84 41.06
C SER A 217 61.82 77.88 40.00
N THR A 218 61.85 76.94 39.06
CA THR A 218 62.82 76.93 37.95
C THR A 218 62.52 77.97 36.88
N SER A 219 61.29 78.46 36.80
CA SER A 219 60.82 79.43 35.81
C SER A 219 60.53 80.81 36.44
N CYS A 220 61.04 81.06 37.65
CA CYS A 220 60.84 82.32 38.36
C CYS A 220 61.75 83.42 37.79
N LEU A 221 61.16 84.52 37.31
CA LEU A 221 61.89 85.68 36.77
C LEU A 221 62.55 86.55 37.86
N LEU A 222 62.26 86.25 39.13
CA LEU A 222 62.87 86.92 40.30
C LEU A 222 64.05 86.13 40.88
N LYS A 223 64.45 85.04 40.22
CA LYS A 223 65.57 84.18 40.63
C LYS A 223 66.93 84.84 40.35
#